data_AF-A0A377K1W4-F1
#
_entry.id   AF-A0A377K1W4-F1
#
_cell.length_a   1.000
_cell.length_b   1.000
_cell.length_c   1.000
_cell.angle_alpha   90.00
_cell.angle_beta   90.00
_cell.angle_gamma   90.00
#
_symmetry.space_group_name_H-M   'P 1'
#
loop_
_entity.id
_entity.type
_entity.pdbx_description
1 polymer ?
#
loop_
_entity_poly.entity_id
_entity_poly.type
_entity_poly.pdbx_seq_one_letter_code
_entity_poly.pdbx_strand_id
1 'polypeptide(L)'
;MEKRRRGELGFDDMLSRLDSALRSESGEVLAAAIRTRFPVAMIDEFQDTDPQQYRIFRRIWHHQPETALLLIGDPKQAIYAFRGADIFTYMKARSEVSCSLHLRYQLAFRTGNGEQR
;
A
#
# COMPACT_ATOMS: atom_id res chain seq x y z
N MET A 1 26.53 -6.73 -1.06
CA MET A 1 27.68 -5.82 -1.26
C MET A 1 27.81 -5.30 -2.70
N GLU A 2 27.13 -5.89 -3.71
CA GLU A 2 27.37 -5.59 -5.13
C GLU A 2 26.52 -4.43 -5.71
N LYS A 3 25.33 -4.15 -5.16
CA LYS A 3 24.43 -3.08 -5.63
C LYS A 3 24.90 -1.64 -5.35
N ARG A 4 25.86 -1.43 -4.43
CA ARG A 4 26.36 -0.08 -4.10
C ARG A 4 27.23 0.56 -5.19
N ARG A 5 27.67 -0.21 -6.18
CA ARG A 5 28.70 0.21 -7.14
C ARG A 5 28.17 0.82 -8.45
N ARG A 6 26.86 0.81 -8.69
CA ARG A 6 26.27 1.24 -9.98
C ARG A 6 25.49 2.56 -9.96
N GLY A 7 25.27 3.20 -8.81
CA GLY A 7 24.50 4.45 -8.76
C GLY A 7 23.03 4.34 -9.20
N GLU A 8 22.59 3.15 -9.61
CA GLU A 8 21.21 2.80 -9.91
C GLU A 8 20.50 2.59 -8.56
N LEU A 9 19.94 3.67 -8.01
CA LEU A 9 18.97 3.56 -6.91
C LEU A 9 17.75 2.84 -7.47
N GLY A 10 17.58 1.56 -7.12
CA GLY A 10 16.36 0.84 -7.44
C GLY A 10 15.17 1.45 -6.69
N PHE A 11 13.96 1.24 -7.21
CA PHE A 11 12.73 1.64 -6.51
C PHE A 11 12.67 1.04 -5.08
N ASP A 12 13.16 -0.19 -4.90
CA ASP A 12 13.28 -0.84 -3.61
C ASP A 12 14.22 -0.10 -2.65
N ASP A 13 15.32 0.48 -3.16
CA ASP A 13 16.27 1.25 -2.35
C ASP A 13 15.66 2.58 -1.91
N MET A 14 14.84 3.20 -2.77
CA MET A 14 14.10 4.43 -2.42
C MET A 14 13.09 4.17 -1.32
N LEU A 15 12.29 3.11 -1.45
CA LEU A 15 11.34 2.70 -0.41
C LEU A 15 12.06 2.34 0.89
N SER A 16 13.23 1.70 0.80
CA SER A 16 14.01 1.29 1.98
C SER A 16 14.59 2.49 2.72
N ARG A 17 15.05 3.50 1.97
CA ARG A 17 15.51 4.77 2.55
C ARG A 17 14.37 5.53 3.21
N LEU A 18 13.19 5.56 2.59
CA LEU A 18 12.01 6.21 3.16
C LEU A 18 11.57 5.51 4.46
N ASP A 19 11.43 4.19 4.47
CA ASP A 19 11.11 3.41 5.68
C ASP A 19 12.14 3.69 6.79
N SER A 20 13.43 3.72 6.45
CA SER A 20 14.50 4.02 7.41
C SER A 20 14.42 5.46 7.95
N ALA A 21 14.17 6.45 7.08
CA ALA A 21 14.07 7.84 7.48
C ALA A 21 12.87 8.08 8.41
N LEU A 22 11.72 7.47 8.13
CA LEU A 22 10.51 7.55 8.95
C LEU A 22 10.66 6.88 10.33
N ARG A 23 11.64 5.99 10.49
CA ARG A 23 11.99 5.31 11.74
C ARG A 23 13.13 5.96 12.50
N SER A 24 13.81 6.96 11.93
CA SER A 24 14.84 7.73 12.60
C SER A 24 14.23 8.67 13.66
N GLU A 25 15.09 9.29 14.48
CA GLU A 25 14.69 10.31 15.45
C GLU A 25 13.94 11.49 14.79
N SER A 26 14.33 11.85 13.56
CA SER A 26 13.66 12.89 12.76
C SER A 26 12.44 12.39 11.98
N GLY A 27 12.04 11.13 12.18
CA GLY A 27 10.98 10.49 11.41
C GLY A 27 9.62 11.15 11.57
N GLU A 28 9.30 11.71 12.73
CA GLU A 28 8.03 12.42 12.95
C GLU A 28 7.98 13.74 12.18
N VAL A 29 9.10 14.47 12.10
CA VAL A 29 9.19 15.70 11.31
C VAL A 29 8.94 15.41 9.83
N LEU A 30 9.54 14.32 9.32
CA LEU A 30 9.32 13.88 7.95
C LEU A 30 7.87 13.44 7.72
N ALA A 31 7.30 12.63 8.61
CA ALA A 31 5.93 12.16 8.51
C ALA A 31 4.93 13.33 8.54
N ALA A 32 5.13 14.30 9.44
CA ALA A 32 4.33 15.50 9.52
C ALA A 32 4.42 16.34 8.25
N ALA A 33 5.63 16.56 7.71
CA ALA A 33 5.82 17.29 6.45
C ALA A 33 5.07 16.62 5.28
N ILE A 34 5.11 15.29 5.20
CA ILE A 34 4.37 14.53 4.18
C ILE A 34 2.86 14.68 4.39
N ARG A 35 2.36 14.52 5.62
CA ARG A 35 0.92 14.70 5.94
C ARG A 35 0.42 16.10 5.63
N THR A 36 1.21 17.13 5.93
CA THR A 36 0.85 18.52 5.60
C THR A 36 0.74 18.72 4.10
N ARG A 37 1.60 18.07 3.32
CA ARG A 37 1.56 18.15 1.85
C ARG A 37 0.43 17.30 1.26
N PHE A 38 0.18 16.13 1.84
CA PHE A 38 -0.77 15.13 1.38
C PHE A 38 -1.65 14.68 2.57
N PRO A 39 -2.67 15.48 2.94
CA PRO A 39 -3.53 15.16 4.09
C PRO A 39 -4.38 13.91 3.82
N VAL A 40 -4.66 13.62 2.54
CA VAL A 40 -5.39 12.43 2.12
C VAL A 40 -4.54 11.64 1.13
N ALA A 41 -4.39 10.34 1.39
CA ALA A 41 -3.73 9.39 0.50
C ALA A 41 -4.70 8.27 0.09
N MET A 42 -4.70 7.94 -1.20
CA MET A 42 -5.47 6.83 -1.75
C MET A 42 -4.53 5.83 -2.41
N ILE A 43 -4.53 4.60 -1.92
CA ILE A 43 -3.71 3.51 -2.43
C ILE A 43 -4.65 2.55 -3.16
N ASP A 44 -4.53 2.51 -4.49
CA ASP A 44 -5.21 1.54 -5.33
C ASP A 44 -4.41 0.23 -5.41
N GLU A 45 -5.07 -0.86 -5.80
CA GLU A 45 -4.49 -2.21 -5.87
C GLU A 45 -3.75 -2.61 -4.59
N PHE A 46 -4.30 -2.27 -3.42
CA PHE A 46 -3.68 -2.50 -2.12
C PHE A 46 -3.37 -3.98 -1.84
N GLN A 47 -4.05 -4.91 -2.51
CA GLN A 47 -3.74 -6.33 -2.43
C GLN A 47 -2.33 -6.70 -2.95
N ASP A 48 -1.75 -5.88 -3.82
CA ASP A 48 -0.41 -6.08 -4.38
C ASP A 48 0.69 -5.35 -3.56
N THR A 49 0.31 -4.71 -2.45
CA THR A 49 1.23 -3.96 -1.58
C THR A 49 2.07 -4.88 -0.70
N ASP A 50 3.35 -4.56 -0.53
CA ASP A 50 4.26 -5.31 0.34
C ASP A 50 4.24 -4.79 1.81
N PRO A 51 4.76 -5.57 2.78
CA PRO A 51 4.77 -5.17 4.19
C PRO A 51 5.56 -3.88 4.48
N GLN A 52 6.55 -3.53 3.67
CA GLN A 52 7.36 -2.32 3.84
C GLN A 52 6.60 -1.07 3.38
N GLN A 53 5.95 -1.13 2.22
CA GLN A 53 5.06 -0.07 1.76
C GLN A 53 3.95 0.19 2.78
N TYR A 54 3.35 -0.87 3.31
CA TYR A 54 2.30 -0.71 4.32
C TYR A 54 2.81 -0.07 5.63
N ARG A 55 4.03 -0.40 6.07
CA ARG A 55 4.65 0.28 7.23
C ARG A 55 4.82 1.78 6.98
N ILE A 56 5.25 2.16 5.78
CA ILE A 56 5.40 3.57 5.39
C ILE A 56 4.06 4.29 5.48
N PHE A 57 3.02 3.76 4.83
CA PHE A 57 1.69 4.39 4.82
C PHE A 57 1.12 4.52 6.22
N ARG A 58 1.24 3.46 7.02
CA ARG A 58 0.81 3.48 8.41
C ARG A 58 1.57 4.54 9.21
N ARG A 59 2.90 4.58 9.09
CA ARG A 59 3.73 5.53 9.86
C ARG A 59 3.36 6.98 9.56
N ILE A 60 2.93 7.26 8.33
CA ILE A 60 2.57 8.61 7.92
C ILE A 60 1.12 8.93 8.32
N TRP A 61 0.11 8.12 8.00
CA TRP A 61 -1.30 8.52 8.11
C TRP A 61 -2.11 7.84 9.24
N HIS A 62 -1.60 6.79 9.89
CA HIS A 62 -2.39 6.04 10.87
C HIS A 62 -2.59 6.81 12.17
N HIS A 63 -3.83 6.86 12.66
CA HIS A 63 -4.25 7.59 13.87
C HIS A 63 -3.89 9.09 13.88
N GLN A 64 -3.74 9.71 12.71
CA GLN A 64 -3.41 11.13 12.59
C GLN A 64 -4.68 11.93 12.35
N PRO A 65 -5.00 12.92 13.22
CA PRO A 65 -6.19 13.75 13.04
C PRO A 65 -6.11 14.54 11.74
N GLU A 66 -7.28 14.87 11.17
CA GLU A 66 -7.40 15.64 9.92
C GLU A 66 -6.74 15.01 8.68
N THR A 67 -6.39 13.72 8.77
CA THR A 67 -5.85 12.96 7.64
C THR A 67 -6.68 11.73 7.33
N ALA A 68 -6.58 11.25 6.10
CA ALA A 68 -7.26 10.04 5.66
C ALA A 68 -6.34 9.15 4.82
N LEU A 69 -6.35 7.85 5.12
CA LEU A 69 -5.71 6.81 4.32
C LEU A 69 -6.79 5.88 3.76
N LEU A 70 -7.03 5.99 2.46
CA LEU A 70 -7.97 5.17 1.71
C LEU A 70 -7.21 4.02 1.06
N LEU A 71 -7.54 2.79 1.45
CA LEU A 71 -6.94 1.58 0.89
C LEU A 71 -7.99 0.87 0.04
N ILE A 72 -7.77 0.84 -1.27
CA ILE A 72 -8.67 0.26 -2.27
C ILE A 72 -7.99 -0.97 -2.85
N GLY A 73 -8.74 -2.06 -2.97
CA GLY A 73 -8.23 -3.29 -3.55
C GLY A 73 -9.23 -4.44 -3.50
N ASP A 74 -9.01 -5.48 -4.32
CA ASP A 74 -9.82 -6.70 -4.33
C ASP A 74 -9.06 -7.87 -3.67
N PRO A 75 -9.47 -8.33 -2.46
CA PRO A 75 -8.83 -9.47 -1.82
C PRO A 75 -8.95 -10.77 -2.63
N LYS A 76 -9.91 -10.89 -3.54
CA LYS A 76 -10.03 -12.06 -4.44
C LYS A 76 -8.96 -12.09 -5.53
N GLN A 77 -8.34 -10.94 -5.84
CA GLN A 77 -7.19 -10.86 -6.75
C GLN A 77 -5.84 -11.05 -6.03
N ALA A 78 -5.84 -11.08 -4.69
CA ALA A 78 -4.65 -11.41 -3.87
C ALA A 78 -4.16 -12.87 -4.02
N ILE A 79 -4.78 -13.66 -4.90
CA ILE A 79 -4.38 -15.04 -5.27
C ILE A 79 -2.95 -15.14 -5.84
N TYR A 80 -2.26 -14.02 -6.08
CA TYR A 80 -0.83 -13.95 -6.40
C TYR A 80 0.10 -13.77 -5.18
N ALA A 81 -0.30 -14.25 -3.99
CA ALA A 81 0.55 -14.34 -2.79
C ALA A 81 1.92 -15.02 -3.02
N PHE A 82 2.09 -15.72 -4.15
CA PHE A 82 3.37 -16.30 -4.58
C PHE A 82 4.41 -15.27 -5.08
N ARG A 83 4.08 -13.98 -5.21
CA ARG A 83 5.00 -12.91 -5.65
C ARG A 83 5.45 -11.93 -4.56
N GLY A 84 5.09 -12.15 -3.29
CA GLY A 84 5.58 -11.34 -2.16
C GLY A 84 4.61 -10.26 -1.66
N ALA A 85 3.43 -10.13 -2.27
CA ALA A 85 2.31 -9.40 -1.68
C ALA A 85 1.70 -10.25 -0.55
N ASP A 86 1.68 -9.69 0.66
CA ASP A 86 1.34 -10.44 1.87
C ASP A 86 -0.11 -10.19 2.28
N ILE A 87 -0.97 -11.20 2.11
CA ILE A 87 -2.36 -11.18 2.58
C ILE A 87 -2.47 -10.88 4.08
N PHE A 88 -1.45 -11.20 4.89
CA PHE A 88 -1.42 -10.85 6.31
C PHE A 88 -1.30 -9.33 6.52
N THR A 89 -0.61 -8.62 5.63
CA THR A 89 -0.53 -7.16 5.64
C THR A 89 -1.89 -6.55 5.36
N TYR A 90 -2.63 -7.08 4.38
CA TYR A 90 -4.01 -6.68 4.12
C TYR A 90 -4.93 -6.92 5.33
N MET A 91 -4.86 -8.11 5.94
CA MET A 91 -5.67 -8.46 7.10
C MET A 91 -5.37 -7.57 8.30
N LYS A 92 -4.08 -7.28 8.54
CA LYS A 92 -3.63 -6.36 9.60
C LYS A 92 -4.10 -4.93 9.34
N ALA A 93 -4.06 -4.48 8.08
CA ALA A 93 -4.58 -3.17 7.71
C ALA A 93 -6.07 -3.07 7.95
N ARG A 94 -6.82 -4.09 7.53
CA ARG A 94 -8.26 -4.17 7.73
C ARG A 94 -8.65 -4.17 9.21
N SER A 95 -7.89 -4.82 10.09
CA SER A 95 -8.18 -4.81 11.53
C SER A 95 -7.96 -3.45 12.20
N GLU A 96 -7.24 -2.54 11.56
CA GLU A 96 -6.79 -1.29 12.18
C GLU A 96 -7.38 -0.02 11.57
N VAL A 97 -8.15 -0.16 10.49
CA VAL A 97 -8.93 0.95 9.92
C VAL A 97 -10.25 1.09 10.68
N SER A 98 -10.55 2.31 11.13
CA SER A 98 -11.78 2.60 11.88
C SER A 98 -13.06 2.46 11.05
N CYS A 99 -12.94 2.47 9.73
CA CYS A 99 -14.04 2.23 8.80
C CYS A 99 -13.51 1.44 7.60
N SER A 100 -14.16 0.31 7.30
CA SER A 100 -13.89 -0.48 6.10
C SER A 100 -15.16 -0.57 5.28
N LEU A 101 -15.16 0.06 4.10
CA LEU A 101 -16.24 -0.05 3.13
C LEU A 101 -15.89 -1.13 2.11
N HIS A 102 -16.65 -2.22 2.11
CA HIS A 102 -16.47 -3.31 1.16
C HIS A 102 -17.47 -3.14 0.01
N LEU A 103 -17.05 -2.44 -1.06
CA LEU A 103 -17.85 -2.31 -2.27
C LEU A 103 -17.73 -3.61 -3.09
N ARG A 104 -18.78 -4.45 -3.06
CA ARG A 104 -18.89 -5.57 -4.00
C ARG A 104 -19.45 -5.05 -5.32
N TYR A 105 -18.58 -4.78 -6.28
CA TYR A 105 -19.02 -4.66 -7.68
C TYR A 105 -19.38 -6.06 -8.20
N GLN A 106 -20.66 -6.44 -8.14
CA GLN A 106 -21.20 -7.56 -8.92
C GLN A 106 -21.38 -7.10 -10.37
N LEU A 107 -20.28 -6.86 -11.08
CA LEU A 107 -20.32 -6.61 -12.51
C LEU A 107 -19.32 -7.55 -13.17
N ALA A 108 -19.81 -8.73 -13.57
CA ALA A 108 -19.08 -9.64 -14.44
C ALA A 108 -18.99 -9.01 -15.83
N PHE A 109 -17.99 -8.18 -16.07
CA PHE A 109 -17.66 -7.69 -17.40
C PHE A 109 -16.41 -8.39 -17.91
N ARG A 110 -16.64 -9.49 -18.66
CA ARG A 110 -15.79 -10.23 -19.64
C ARG A 110 -16.22 -11.71 -19.54
N THR A 111 -16.72 -12.39 -20.58
CA THR A 111 -16.43 -12.37 -22.01
C THR A 111 -17.68 -12.70 -22.84
N GLY A 112 -17.73 -12.20 -24.08
CA GLY A 112 -18.84 -12.36 -25.01
C GLY A 112 -19.12 -13.82 -25.40
N ASN A 113 -20.38 -14.05 -25.78
CA ASN A 113 -20.91 -15.28 -26.34
C ASN A 113 -20.01 -15.80 -27.47
N GLY A 114 -19.33 -16.92 -27.21
CA GLY A 114 -18.87 -17.84 -28.24
C GLY A 114 -20.08 -18.63 -28.73
N GLU A 115 -20.53 -18.24 -29.91
CA GLU A 115 -21.61 -18.80 -30.72
C GLU A 115 -21.58 -20.33 -30.81
N GLN A 116 -22.75 -20.95 -30.66
CA GLN A 116 -22.97 -22.32 -31.10
C GLN A 116 -22.81 -22.38 -32.63
N ARG A 117 -21.90 -23.22 -33.14
CA ARG A 117 -22.11 -24.15 -34.26
C ARG A 117 -20.84 -24.95 -34.55
#